data_AF-A0A0Q7ECN0-F1
#
_entry.id   AF-A0A0Q7ECN0-F1
#
_cell.length_a   1.000
_cell.length_b   1.000
_cell.length_c   1.000
_cell.angle_alpha   90.00
_cell.angle_beta   90.00
_cell.angle_gamma   90.00
#
_symmetry.space_group_name_H-M   'P 1'
#
loop_
_entity.id
_entity.type
_entity.pdbx_description
1 polymer ?
#
loop_
_entity_poly.entity_id
_entity_poly.type
_entity_poly.pdbx_seq_one_letter_code
_entity_poly.pdbx_strand_id
1 'polypeptide(L)'
;MATNQGDQTKGGASKGTAKRGFAAMDEAQQRSSASKGGQAAHQKGTAHEFDSEEARRAGQKGGEAVSRDREHMAEIGRKGGESRQSANRAAGNRQGGSGSGGKAEEK
;
A
#
# COMPACT_ATOMS: atom_id res chain seq x y z
N MET A 1 -70.73 9.15 6.36
CA MET A 1 -70.14 8.15 5.44
C MET A 1 -69.02 8.86 4.69
N ALA A 2 -67.77 8.50 4.99
CA ALA A 2 -66.59 9.15 4.46
C ALA A 2 -66.11 8.43 3.20
N THR A 3 -65.91 9.16 2.10
CA THR A 3 -65.22 8.65 0.90
C THR A 3 -64.39 9.77 0.28
N ASN A 4 -63.15 9.93 0.74
CA ASN A 4 -62.10 10.68 0.06
C ASN A 4 -61.08 9.66 -0.44
N GLN A 5 -61.20 9.25 -1.70
CA GLN A 5 -60.36 8.21 -2.29
C GLN A 5 -60.05 8.59 -3.72
N GLY A 6 -58.78 8.89 -4.00
CA GLY A 6 -58.27 8.98 -5.37
C GLY A 6 -57.25 10.06 -5.66
N ASP A 7 -56.20 10.22 -4.86
CA ASP A 7 -54.95 10.78 -5.37
C ASP A 7 -53.95 9.65 -5.60
N GLN A 8 -53.96 9.14 -6.83
CA GLN A 8 -53.05 8.11 -7.29
C GLN A 8 -51.68 8.73 -7.59
N THR A 9 -50.79 8.69 -6.61
CA THR A 9 -49.37 8.94 -6.84
C THR A 9 -48.75 7.73 -7.55
N LYS A 10 -48.60 7.87 -8.86
CA LYS A 10 -47.76 7.02 -9.71
C LYS A 10 -46.30 7.14 -9.26
N GLY A 11 -45.64 6.00 -9.04
CA GLY A 11 -44.22 5.96 -8.72
C GLY A 11 -43.70 4.56 -8.49
N GLY A 12 -43.88 3.66 -9.46
CA GLY A 12 -43.15 2.41 -9.49
C GLY A 12 -41.66 2.68 -9.72
N ALA A 13 -40.84 2.46 -8.69
CA ALA A 13 -39.39 2.37 -8.82
C ALA A 13 -38.88 1.25 -7.90
N SER A 14 -38.44 0.17 -8.55
CA SER A 14 -37.42 -0.80 -8.11
C SER A 14 -37.18 -0.92 -6.60
N LYS A 15 -37.61 -2.05 -6.04
CA LYS A 15 -37.31 -2.55 -4.70
C LYS A 15 -35.82 -2.97 -4.58
N GLY A 16 -34.89 -2.07 -4.90
CA GLY A 16 -33.49 -2.19 -4.52
C GLY A 16 -33.36 -1.63 -3.12
N THR A 17 -32.87 -2.44 -2.17
CA THR A 17 -32.56 -1.95 -0.81
C THR A 17 -31.70 -0.70 -0.93
N ALA A 18 -32.27 0.46 -0.61
CA ALA A 18 -31.57 1.73 -0.63
C ALA A 18 -30.28 1.57 0.19
N LYS A 19 -29.15 2.00 -0.36
CA LYS A 19 -27.88 2.03 0.36
C LYS A 19 -28.12 2.85 1.64
N ARG A 20 -27.80 2.27 2.80
CA ARG A 20 -27.97 2.89 4.12
C ARG A 20 -26.67 2.74 4.92
N GLY A 21 -26.48 3.61 5.91
CA GLY A 21 -25.28 3.60 6.75
C GLY A 21 -24.02 3.95 5.98
N PHE A 22 -22.89 3.29 6.29
CA PHE A 22 -21.60 3.55 5.64
C PHE A 22 -21.63 3.37 4.11
N ALA A 23 -22.48 2.47 3.59
CA ALA A 23 -22.62 2.25 2.15
C ALA A 23 -23.34 3.39 1.40
N ALA A 24 -23.98 4.31 2.13
CA ALA A 24 -24.63 5.50 1.59
C ALA A 24 -23.75 6.76 1.70
N MET A 25 -22.61 6.68 2.38
CA MET A 25 -21.69 7.79 2.57
C MET A 25 -20.71 7.91 1.41
N ASP A 26 -20.18 9.12 1.20
CA ASP A 26 -19.07 9.34 0.27
C ASP A 26 -17.78 8.68 0.77
N GLU A 27 -16.94 8.21 -0.15
CA GLU A 27 -15.70 7.47 0.16
C GLU A 27 -14.74 8.26 1.06
N ALA A 28 -14.65 9.58 0.85
CA ALA A 28 -13.83 10.46 1.68
C ALA A 28 -14.32 10.47 3.14
N GLN A 29 -15.64 10.48 3.34
CA GLN A 29 -16.25 10.45 4.66
C GLN A 29 -16.06 9.08 5.32
N GLN A 30 -16.20 8.00 4.54
CA GLN A 30 -15.95 6.64 5.03
C GLN A 30 -14.49 6.46 5.46
N ARG A 31 -13.52 6.96 4.67
CA ARG A 31 -12.09 6.92 5.00
C ARG A 31 -11.77 7.73 6.26
N SER A 32 -12.35 8.92 6.39
CA SER A 32 -12.20 9.74 7.61
C SER A 32 -12.75 9.02 8.84
N SER A 33 -13.92 8.38 8.71
CA SER A 33 -14.55 7.62 9.78
C SER A 33 -13.73 6.40 10.17
N ALA A 34 -13.20 5.66 9.21
CA ALA A 34 -12.31 4.52 9.45
C ALA A 34 -11.00 4.96 10.12
N SER A 35 -10.38 6.06 9.64
CA SER A 35 -9.16 6.62 10.22
C SER A 35 -9.37 7.03 11.68
N LYS A 36 -10.46 7.76 11.97
CA LYS A 36 -10.80 8.19 13.34
C LYS A 36 -11.16 7.00 14.23
N GLY A 37 -11.86 6.00 13.69
CA GLY A 37 -12.19 4.77 14.40
C GLY A 37 -10.95 3.98 14.83
N GLY A 38 -9.98 3.83 13.93
CA GLY A 38 -8.69 3.20 14.25
C GLY A 38 -7.91 3.96 15.32
N GLN A 39 -7.78 5.28 15.17
CA GLN A 39 -7.13 6.13 16.17
C GLN A 39 -7.81 6.06 17.53
N ALA A 40 -9.14 6.09 17.57
CA ALA A 40 -9.90 5.99 18.80
C ALA A 40 -9.75 4.61 19.47
N ALA A 41 -9.67 3.53 18.70
CA ALA A 41 -9.48 2.18 19.24
C ALA A 41 -8.11 2.00 19.91
N HIS A 42 -7.05 2.57 19.32
CA HIS A 42 -5.72 2.65 19.92
C HIS A 42 -5.71 3.55 21.17
N GLN A 43 -6.27 4.77 21.08
CA GLN A 43 -6.34 5.67 22.24
C GLN A 43 -7.11 5.08 23.43
N LYS A 44 -8.15 4.26 23.17
CA LYS A 44 -8.95 3.60 24.20
C LYS A 44 -8.34 2.30 24.72
N GLY A 45 -7.21 1.84 24.16
CA GLY A 45 -6.59 0.56 24.54
C GLY A 45 -7.42 -0.68 24.20
N THR A 46 -8.43 -0.53 23.32
CA THR A 46 -9.23 -1.65 22.82
C THR A 46 -8.59 -2.33 21.62
N ALA A 47 -7.68 -1.62 20.94
CA ALA A 47 -6.88 -2.18 19.87
C ALA A 47 -5.65 -2.92 20.44
N HIS A 48 -5.13 -3.84 19.63
CA HIS A 48 -3.83 -4.45 19.89
C HIS A 48 -2.73 -3.38 19.75
N GLU A 49 -1.91 -3.23 20.78
CA GLU A 49 -0.73 -2.35 20.74
C GLU A 49 0.37 -3.05 19.93
N PHE A 50 0.80 -2.46 18.83
CA PHE A 50 1.95 -2.97 18.08
C PHE A 50 3.23 -2.59 18.83
N ASP A 51 3.57 -3.40 19.82
CA ASP A 51 4.85 -3.25 20.51
C ASP A 51 6.01 -3.66 19.57
N SER A 52 7.21 -3.16 19.88
CA SER A 52 8.39 -3.40 19.04
C SER A 52 8.87 -4.86 19.08
N GLU A 53 8.62 -5.57 20.18
CA GLU A 53 9.00 -6.99 20.33
C GLU A 53 8.08 -7.89 19.48
N GLU A 54 6.79 -7.60 19.43
CA GLU A 54 5.82 -8.30 18.63
C GLU A 54 6.04 -8.05 17.14
N ALA A 55 6.30 -6.80 16.76
CA ALA A 55 6.70 -6.49 15.38
C ALA A 55 7.95 -7.29 14.98
N ARG A 56 8.93 -7.43 15.89
CA ARG A 56 10.12 -8.25 15.66
C ARG A 56 9.79 -9.73 15.54
N ARG A 57 8.96 -10.29 16.42
CA ARG A 57 8.54 -11.70 16.37
C ARG A 57 7.75 -12.01 15.11
N ALA A 58 6.83 -11.13 14.71
CA ALA A 58 6.08 -11.25 13.47
C ALA A 58 7.02 -11.19 12.25
N GLY A 59 7.96 -10.26 12.23
CA GLY A 59 8.99 -10.16 11.20
C GLY A 59 9.87 -11.41 11.14
N GLN A 60 10.30 -11.93 12.28
CA GLN A 60 11.10 -13.17 12.35
C GLN A 60 10.31 -14.37 11.80
N LYS A 61 9.05 -14.54 12.22
CA LYS A 61 8.18 -15.62 11.74
C LYS A 61 7.92 -15.52 10.23
N GLY A 62 7.69 -14.31 9.73
CA GLY A 62 7.56 -14.04 8.30
C GLY A 62 8.85 -14.41 7.56
N GLY A 63 9.99 -13.93 8.05
CA GLY A 63 11.30 -14.26 7.48
C GLY A 63 11.58 -15.76 7.46
N GLU A 64 11.27 -16.49 8.54
CA GLU A 64 11.42 -17.95 8.62
C GLU A 64 10.53 -18.65 7.59
N ALA A 65 9.29 -18.19 7.40
CA ALA A 65 8.38 -18.77 6.42
C ALA A 65 8.89 -18.61 4.98
N VAL A 66 9.37 -17.42 4.60
CA VAL A 66 9.82 -17.17 3.22
C VAL A 66 11.23 -17.75 2.98
N SER A 67 12.10 -17.80 3.99
CA SER A 67 13.49 -18.28 3.84
C SER A 67 13.65 -19.79 3.60
N ARG A 68 12.57 -20.57 3.69
CA ARG A 68 12.57 -22.01 3.39
C ARG A 68 12.87 -22.30 1.92
N ASP A 69 12.51 -21.39 1.02
CA ASP A 69 12.84 -21.50 -0.40
C ASP A 69 14.18 -20.80 -0.68
N ARG A 70 15.24 -21.60 -0.70
CA ARG A 70 16.61 -21.12 -0.94
C ARG A 70 16.81 -20.62 -2.37
N GLU A 71 16.18 -21.27 -3.36
CA GLU A 71 16.35 -20.90 -4.77
C GLU A 71 15.70 -19.55 -5.05
N HIS A 72 14.48 -19.35 -4.56
CA HIS A 72 13.78 -18.07 -4.63
C HIS A 72 14.55 -16.94 -3.94
N MET A 73 15.11 -17.21 -2.75
CA MET A 73 15.92 -16.22 -2.02
C MET A 73 17.20 -15.85 -2.78
N ALA A 74 17.86 -16.83 -3.40
CA ALA A 74 19.04 -16.59 -4.21
C ALA A 74 18.72 -15.74 -5.45
N GLU A 75 17.57 -15.97 -6.09
CA GLU A 75 17.10 -15.17 -7.22
C GLU A 75 16.81 -13.71 -6.82
N ILE A 76 16.07 -13.50 -5.73
CA ILE A 76 15.81 -12.15 -5.19
C ILE A 76 17.12 -11.44 -4.87
N GLY A 77 18.05 -12.12 -4.18
CA GLY A 77 19.35 -11.58 -3.84
C GLY A 77 20.17 -11.19 -5.07
N ARG A 78 20.19 -12.05 -6.09
CA ARG A 78 20.88 -11.78 -7.37
C ARG A 78 20.29 -10.55 -8.07
N LYS A 79 18.97 -10.49 -8.24
CA LYS A 79 18.27 -9.37 -8.87
C LYS A 79 18.49 -8.05 -8.12
N GLY A 80 18.48 -8.09 -6.79
CA GLY A 80 18.81 -6.94 -5.95
C GLY A 80 20.26 -6.47 -6.12
N GLY A 81 21.21 -7.41 -6.20
CA GLY A 81 22.62 -7.14 -6.49
C GLY A 81 22.82 -6.50 -7.85
N GLU A 82 22.22 -7.06 -8.90
CA GLU A 82 22.29 -6.55 -10.27
C GLU A 82 21.69 -5.14 -10.40
N SER A 83 20.58 -4.87 -9.70
CA SER A 83 19.95 -3.54 -9.67
C SER A 83 20.86 -2.49 -9.01
N ARG A 84 21.54 -2.87 -7.92
CA ARG A 84 22.51 -2.00 -7.24
C ARG A 84 23.77 -1.79 -8.07
N GLN A 85 24.23 -2.83 -8.75
CA GLN A 85 25.44 -2.78 -9.55
C GLN A 85 25.24 -1.98 -10.84
N SER A 86 24.07 -2.08 -11.46
CA SER A 86 23.67 -1.22 -12.59
C SER A 86 23.49 0.24 -12.15
N ALA A 87 22.86 0.49 -10.99
CA ALA A 87 22.80 1.84 -10.41
C ALA A 87 24.20 2.41 -10.10
N ASN A 88 25.11 1.61 -9.54
CA ASN A 88 26.48 2.02 -9.24
C ASN A 88 27.32 2.22 -10.51
N ARG A 89 27.13 1.42 -11.57
CA ARG A 89 27.78 1.64 -12.87
C ARG A 89 27.25 2.91 -13.53
N ALA A 90 25.94 3.18 -13.45
CA ALA A 90 25.34 4.41 -13.96
C ALA A 90 25.82 5.65 -13.19
N ALA A 91 26.02 5.55 -11.88
CA ALA A 91 26.59 6.62 -11.05
C ALA A 91 28.10 6.81 -11.28
N GLY A 92 28.86 5.71 -11.36
CA GLY A 92 30.31 5.73 -11.63
C GLY A 92 30.67 6.26 -13.01
N ASN A 93 29.84 5.99 -14.02
CA ASN A 93 30.01 6.54 -15.37
C ASN A 93 29.79 8.07 -15.44
N ARG A 94 29.11 8.67 -14.46
CA ARG A 94 28.98 10.14 -14.35
C ARG A 94 30.18 10.78 -13.65
N GLN A 95 30.97 10.02 -12.91
CA GLN A 95 32.14 10.51 -12.15
C GLN A 95 33.49 10.16 -12.81
N GLY A 96 33.54 9.14 -13.70
CA GLY A 96 34.77 8.63 -14.33
C GLY A 96 35.12 9.19 -15.72
N GLY A 97 34.39 10.20 -16.21
CA GLY A 97 34.65 10.86 -17.50
C GLY A 97 35.61 12.05 -17.39
N SER A 98 36.79 11.86 -16.79
CA SER A 98 37.84 12.89 -16.74
C SER A 98 39.21 12.25 -16.53
N GLY A 99 39.97 12.09 -17.62
CA GLY A 99 41.43 11.91 -17.56
C GLY A 99 41.97 10.57 -18.07
N SER A 100 41.96 10.36 -19.38
CA SER A 100 42.89 9.45 -20.06
C SER A 100 42.93 9.76 -21.55
N GLY A 101 43.46 10.93 -21.90
CA GLY A 101 43.78 11.30 -23.28
C GLY A 101 45.30 11.47 -23.40
N GLY A 102 46.00 10.38 -23.75
CA GLY A 102 47.38 10.47 -24.20
C GLY A 102 47.46 11.21 -25.52
N LYS A 103 48.28 12.26 -25.60
CA LYS A 103 48.68 12.89 -26.85
C LYS A 103 50.14 12.56 -27.12
N ALA A 104 50.34 11.65 -28.07
CA ALA A 104 51.53 11.57 -28.88
C ALA A 104 51.42 12.64 -29.98
N GLU A 105 52.45 13.47 -30.17
CA GLU A 105 52.72 14.34 -31.33
C GLU A 105 54.14 14.90 -31.10
N GLU A 106 55.17 14.32 -31.73
CA GLU A 106 55.76 14.74 -33.02
C GLU A 106 56.52 16.07 -32.93
N LYS A 107 57.86 15.99 -32.93
CA LYS A 107 58.80 16.81 -33.71
C LYS A 107 60.15 16.11 -33.82
#